data_AF-A0A4Q2XG62-F1
#
_entry.id   AF-A0A4Q2XG62-F1
#
_cell.length_a   1.000
_cell.length_b   1.000
_cell.length_c   1.000
_cell.angle_alpha   90.00
_cell.angle_beta   90.00
_cell.angle_gamma   90.00
#
_symmetry.space_group_name_H-M   'P 1'
#
loop_
_entity.id
_entity.type
_entity.pdbx_description
1 polymer ?
#
loop_
_entity_poly.entity_id
_entity_poly.type
_entity_poly.pdbx_seq_one_letter_code
_entity_poly.pdbx_strand_id
1 'polypeptide(L)'
;MTPKQAVRWEKHRDDGKEWYVLLWGIFAYGVPMVAFWTLYFRYTAPEMGLPRAILTNMAIHLTCGFFLGILMWGSGERKYLKYRAGLKKADARQTTTSES
;
A
#
# COMPACT_ATOMS: atom_id res chain seq x y z
N MET A 1 -1.28 -10.42 -12.19
CA MET A 1 -1.19 -10.92 -10.81
C MET A 1 -1.10 -12.43 -10.89
N THR A 2 -0.15 -13.05 -10.20
CA THR A 2 -0.03 -14.52 -10.16
C THR A 2 -0.98 -15.12 -9.12
N PRO A 3 -1.30 -16.42 -9.16
CA PRO A 3 -2.19 -17.05 -8.17
C PRO A 3 -1.72 -16.86 -6.72
N LYS A 4 -0.41 -17.02 -6.48
CA LYS A 4 0.20 -16.77 -5.15
C LYS A 4 0.03 -15.32 -4.69
N GLN A 5 0.15 -14.36 -5.60
CA GLN A 5 -0.08 -12.94 -5.30
C GLN A 5 -1.55 -12.65 -5.02
N ALA A 6 -2.48 -13.34 -5.70
CA ALA A 6 -3.90 -13.18 -5.48
C ALA A 6 -4.33 -13.67 -4.09
N VAL A 7 -3.83 -14.84 -3.65
CA VAL A 7 -4.08 -15.37 -2.30
C VAL A 7 -3.53 -14.43 -1.22
N ARG A 8 -2.31 -13.89 -1.42
CA ARG A 8 -1.74 -12.93 -0.49
C ARG A 8 -2.55 -11.62 -0.45
N TRP A 9 -3.05 -11.16 -1.60
CA TRP A 9 -3.89 -9.97 -1.68
C TRP A 9 -5.27 -10.18 -1.01
N GLU A 10 -5.83 -11.38 -1.12
CA GLU A 10 -7.09 -11.74 -0.48
C GLU A 10 -6.99 -11.63 1.04
N LYS A 11 -5.90 -12.14 1.63
CA LYS A 11 -5.62 -11.93 3.06
C LYS A 11 -5.57 -10.45 3.45
N HIS A 12 -4.91 -9.61 2.64
CA HIS A 12 -4.89 -8.17 2.89
C HIS A 12 -6.27 -7.51 2.70
N ARG A 13 -7.13 -8.06 1.84
CA ARG A 13 -8.51 -7.61 1.68
C ARG A 13 -9.36 -7.89 2.91
N ASP A 14 -9.20 -9.08 3.49
CA ASP A 14 -9.94 -9.50 4.69
C ASP A 14 -9.61 -8.62 5.89
N ASP A 15 -8.35 -8.20 6.03
CA ASP A 15 -7.89 -7.25 7.05
C ASP A 15 -8.47 -5.83 6.84
N GLY A 16 -8.94 -5.51 5.64
CA GLY A 16 -9.59 -4.25 5.30
C GLY A 16 -8.64 -3.13 4.85
N LYS A 17 -9.22 -2.16 4.14
CA LYS A 17 -8.50 -1.04 3.52
C LYS A 17 -7.80 -0.16 4.54
N GLU A 18 -8.47 0.18 5.63
CA GLU A 18 -7.96 1.09 6.66
C GLU A 18 -6.71 0.50 7.32
N TRP A 19 -6.77 -0.79 7.67
CA TRP A 19 -5.65 -1.50 8.28
C TRP A 19 -4.46 -1.61 7.33
N TYR A 20 -4.71 -1.87 6.04
CA TYR A 20 -3.67 -1.88 5.04
C TYR A 20 -2.98 -0.52 4.89
N VAL A 21 -3.76 0.57 4.81
CA VAL A 21 -3.23 1.93 4.69
C VAL A 21 -2.38 2.30 5.92
N LEU A 22 -2.85 1.95 7.12
CA LEU A 22 -2.10 2.20 8.35
C LEU A 22 -0.80 1.39 8.37
N LEU A 23 -0.85 0.07 8.21
CA LEU A 23 0.33 -0.79 8.31
C LEU A 23 1.34 -0.55 7.19
N TRP A 24 0.88 -0.52 5.94
CA TRP A 24 1.77 -0.46 4.78
C TRP A 24 2.05 0.96 4.29
N GLY A 25 1.11 1.87 4.46
CA GLY A 25 1.30 3.28 4.08
C GLY A 25 1.99 4.07 5.19
N ILE A 26 1.43 4.06 6.40
CA ILE A 26 1.93 4.90 7.50
C ILE A 26 3.10 4.24 8.22
N PHE A 27 2.94 3.00 8.71
CA PHE A 27 3.98 2.36 9.52
C PHE A 27 5.17 1.87 8.69
N ALA A 28 4.93 1.23 7.55
CA ALA A 28 6.02 0.68 6.74
C ALA A 28 6.76 1.73 5.90
N TYR A 29 6.13 2.88 5.60
CA TYR A 29 6.75 3.93 4.78
C TYR A 29 6.90 5.27 5.54
N GLY A 30 5.83 5.77 6.15
CA GLY A 30 5.86 7.04 6.88
C GLY A 30 6.86 7.06 8.03
N VAL A 31 6.81 6.08 8.95
CA VAL A 31 7.70 6.03 10.14
C VAL A 31 9.20 5.95 9.76
N PRO A 32 9.65 5.04 8.88
CA PRO A 32 11.06 5.01 8.48
C PRO A 32 11.50 6.31 7.79
N MET A 33 10.63 6.92 6.97
CA MET A 33 10.93 8.20 6.34
C MET A 33 11.08 9.34 7.35
N VAL A 34 10.19 9.42 8.35
CA VAL A 34 10.31 10.40 9.43
C VAL A 34 11.63 10.21 10.18
N ALA A 35 11.98 8.96 10.52
CA ALA A 35 13.24 8.67 11.21
C ALA A 35 14.45 9.08 10.38
N PHE A 36 14.47 8.71 9.09
CA PHE A 36 15.55 9.04 8.16
C PHE A 36 15.73 10.55 8.02
N TRP A 37 14.65 11.28 7.71
CA TRP A 37 14.70 12.73 7.52
C TRP A 37 15.03 13.48 8.81
N THR A 38 14.51 13.03 9.95
CA THR A 38 14.85 13.61 11.25
C THR A 38 16.35 13.48 11.54
N LEU A 39 16.92 12.31 11.30
CA LEU A 39 18.37 12.09 11.42
C LEU A 39 19.14 12.95 10.43
N TYR A 40 18.71 13.02 9.17
CA TYR A 40 19.35 13.83 8.15
C TYR A 40 19.39 15.33 8.54
N PHE A 41 18.24 15.91 8.89
CA PHE A 41 18.14 17.32 9.28
C PHE A 41 18.93 17.65 10.54
N ARG A 42 19.09 16.70 11.48
CA ARG A 42 19.95 16.87 12.64
C ARG A 42 21.41 17.15 12.25
N TYR A 43 21.89 16.59 11.15
CA TYR A 43 23.27 16.77 10.69
C TYR A 43 23.43 17.88 9.64
N THR A 44 22.39 18.20 8.87
CA THR A 44 22.48 19.15 7.75
C THR A 44 21.92 20.53 8.03
N ALA A 45 21.00 20.67 9.01
CA ALA A 45 20.38 21.94 9.35
C ALA A 45 20.10 22.05 10.86
N PRO A 46 21.16 22.08 11.71
CA PRO A 46 20.99 22.13 13.16
C PRO A 46 20.26 23.40 13.63
N GLU A 47 20.30 24.50 12.86
CA GLU A 47 19.58 25.74 13.15
C GLU A 47 18.05 25.61 13.15
N MET A 48 17.49 24.57 12.50
CA MET A 48 16.04 24.42 12.38
C MET A 48 15.37 23.95 13.69
N GLY A 49 16.18 23.50 14.67
CA GLY A 49 15.71 23.01 15.96
C GLY A 49 15.04 21.63 15.85
N LEU A 50 15.57 20.65 16.59
CA LEU A 50 15.11 19.25 16.53
C LEU A 50 13.58 19.07 16.69
N PRO A 51 12.89 19.77 17.61
CA PRO A 51 11.44 19.59 17.80
C PRO A 51 10.62 20.05 16.58
N ARG A 52 11.00 21.18 15.97
CA ARG A 52 10.29 21.74 14.80
C ARG A 52 10.50 20.83 13.59
N ALA A 53 11.73 20.36 13.37
CA ALA A 53 12.05 19.43 12.29
C ALA A 53 11.29 18.10 12.41
N ILE A 54 11.15 17.55 13.62
CA ILE A 54 10.37 16.33 13.84
C ILE A 54 8.90 16.58 13.50
N LEU A 55 8.31 17.67 14.00
CA LEU A 55 6.88 17.93 13.84
C LEU A 55 6.49 18.14 12.37
N THR A 56 7.27 18.93 11.62
CA THR A 56 7.02 19.16 10.19
C THR A 56 7.25 17.90 9.37
N ASN A 57 8.34 17.16 9.61
CA ASN A 57 8.59 15.91 8.88
C ASN A 57 7.52 14.86 9.18
N MET A 58 7.08 14.76 10.44
CA MET A 58 6.02 13.84 10.82
C MET A 58 4.71 14.17 10.11
N ALA A 59 4.29 15.44 10.10
CA ALA A 59 3.07 15.84 9.39
C ALA A 59 3.13 15.53 7.89
N ILE A 60 4.25 15.85 7.23
CA ILE A 60 4.41 15.64 5.77
C ILE A 60 4.45 14.14 5.44
N HIS A 61 5.31 13.38 6.11
CA HIS A 61 5.58 12.00 5.74
C HIS A 61 4.47 11.04 6.18
N LEU A 62 3.79 11.29 7.30
CA LEU A 62 2.61 10.51 7.68
C LEU A 62 1.46 10.75 6.69
N THR A 63 1.26 12.00 6.26
CA THR A 63 0.25 12.34 5.24
C THR A 63 0.58 11.70 3.90
N CYS A 64 1.84 11.81 3.43
CA CYS A 64 2.29 11.13 2.22
C CYS A 64 2.15 9.60 2.32
N GLY A 65 2.53 9.01 3.46
CA GLY A 65 2.38 7.58 3.72
C GLY A 65 0.92 7.13 3.66
N PHE A 66 0.00 7.91 4.22
CA PHE A 66 -1.43 7.65 4.14
C PHE A 66 -1.95 7.63 2.69
N PHE A 67 -1.66 8.68 1.91
CA PHE A 67 -2.06 8.73 0.50
C PHE A 67 -1.42 7.61 -0.33
N LEU A 68 -0.14 7.32 -0.09
CA LEU A 68 0.56 6.21 -0.74
C LEU A 68 -0.11 4.86 -0.43
N GLY A 69 -0.50 4.63 0.84
CA GLY A 69 -1.26 3.46 1.24
C GLY A 69 -2.58 3.32 0.48
N ILE A 70 -3.33 4.42 0.32
CA ILE A 70 -4.60 4.43 -0.43
C ILE A 70 -4.36 4.08 -1.91
N LEU A 71 -3.33 4.67 -2.52
CA LEU A 71 -2.98 4.40 -3.91
C LEU A 71 -2.52 2.95 -4.12
N MET A 72 -1.70 2.42 -3.21
CA MET A 72 -1.25 1.03 -3.23
C MET A 72 -2.42 0.06 -3.09
N TRP A 73 -3.33 0.33 -2.15
CA TRP A 73 -4.58 -0.43 -2.02
C TRP A 73 -5.37 -0.44 -3.31
N GLY A 74 -5.67 0.74 -3.87
CA GLY A 74 -6.44 0.86 -5.11
C GLY A 74 -5.77 0.16 -6.29
N SER A 75 -4.45 0.23 -6.40
CA SER A 75 -3.67 -0.44 -7.44
C SER A 75 -3.74 -1.97 -7.32
N GLY A 76 -3.55 -2.51 -6.10
CA GLY A 76 -3.66 -3.94 -5.86
C GLY A 76 -5.08 -4.47 -6.06
N GLU A 77 -6.08 -3.71 -5.61
CA GLU A 77 -7.50 -4.05 -5.75
C GLU A 77 -7.90 -4.13 -7.23
N ARG A 78 -7.49 -3.15 -8.04
CA ARG A 78 -7.71 -3.17 -9.50
C ARG A 78 -7.05 -4.39 -10.15
N LYS A 79 -5.83 -4.75 -9.75
CA LYS A 79 -5.11 -5.93 -10.29
C LYS A 79 -5.81 -7.23 -9.90
N TYR A 80 -6.30 -7.33 -8.67
CA TYR A 80 -7.01 -8.51 -8.17
C TYR A 80 -8.38 -8.69 -8.85
N LEU A 81 -9.15 -7.60 -9.01
CA LEU A 81 -10.43 -7.65 -9.72
C LEU A 81 -10.26 -8.07 -11.19
N LYS A 82 -9.24 -7.56 -11.88
CA LYS A 82 -8.89 -7.99 -13.24
C LYS A 82 -8.54 -9.48 -13.30
N TYR A 83 -7.78 -9.97 -12.32
CA TYR A 83 -7.42 -11.39 -12.21
C TYR A 83 -8.67 -12.27 -12.03
N ARG A 84 -9.55 -11.95 -11.07
CA ARG A 84 -10.82 -12.67 -10.85
C ARG A 84 -11.73 -12.65 -12.07
N ALA A 85 -11.84 -11.52 -12.75
CA ALA A 85 -12.63 -11.42 -13.98
C ALA A 85 -12.08 -12.31 -15.10
N GLY A 86 -10.75 -12.43 -15.19
CA GLY A 86 -10.09 -13.35 -16.11
C GLY A 86 -10.40 -14.82 -15.82
N LEU A 87 -10.39 -15.22 -14.54
CA LEU A 87 -10.73 -16.58 -14.12
C LEU A 87 -12.18 -16.94 -14.50
N LYS A 88 -13.15 -16.09 -14.16
CA LYS A 88 -14.57 -16.32 -14.52
C LYS A 88 -14.79 -16.53 -16.01
N LYS A 89 -14.05 -15.79 -16.85
CA LYS A 89 -14.12 -15.93 -18.32
C LYS A 89 -13.52 -17.24 -18.81
N ALA A 90 -12.49 -17.76 -18.14
CA ALA A 90 -11.89 -19.05 -18.48
C ALA A 90 -12.83 -20.21 -18.15
N ASP A 91 -13.43 -20.19 -16.95
CA ASP A 91 -14.38 -21.21 -16.50
C ASP A 91 -15.61 -21.27 -17.42
N ALA A 92 -16.18 -20.10 -17.75
CA ALA A 92 -17.33 -20.00 -18.65
C ALA A 92 -17.05 -20.51 -20.09
N ARG A 93 -15.78 -20.46 -20.54
CA ARG A 93 -15.39 -20.97 -21.86
C ARG A 93 -15.22 -22.49 -21.84
N GLN A 94 -14.82 -23.07 -20.70
CA GLN A 94 -14.68 -24.52 -20.56
C GLN A 94 -16.05 -25.21 -20.50
N THR A 95 -17.03 -24.62 -19.82
CA THR A 95 -18.40 -25.15 -19.76
C THR A 95 -19.08 -25.19 -21.13
N THR A 96 -18.87 -24.17 -21.98
CA THR A 96 -19.48 -24.12 -23.34
C THR A 96 -18.85 -25.10 -24.34
N THR A 97 -17.62 -25.56 -24.10
CA THR A 97 -16.92 -26.50 -25.01
C THR A 97 -17.17 -27.97 -24.62
N SER A 98 -17.69 -28.20 -23.41
CA SER A 98 -18.05 -29.53 -22.89
C SER A 98 -19.44 -30.00 -23.36
N GLU A 99 -20.27 -29.09 -23.86
CA GLU A 99 -21.67 -29.34 -24.24
C GLU A 99 -21.87 -29.42 -25.78
N SER A 100 -20.79 -29.35 -26.55
CA SER A 100 -20.74 -29.38 -28.02
C SER A 100 -19.97 -30.60 -28.53
#